data_AF-A0ABD2N080-F1
#
_entry.id   AF-A0ABD2N080-F1
#
_cell.length_a   1.000
_cell.length_b   1.000
_cell.length_c   1.000
_cell.angle_alpha   90.00
_cell.angle_beta   90.00
_cell.angle_gamma   90.00
#
_symmetry.space_group_name_H-M   'P 1'
#
loop_
_entity.id
_entity.type
_entity.pdbx_description
1 polymer ?
#
loop_
_entity_poly.entity_id
_entity_poly.type
_entity_poly.pdbx_seq_one_letter_code
_entity_poly.pdbx_strand_id
1 'polypeptide(L)'
;MPCCCSVLGCKSNYHSQLNRGAQTVSTFGLPKDEELRKQWLNNIPNDLSKIKNPRICSNHFIESDIIRVDICTVKGKKKMFERKLPKLEPNAVPSIFGNTFCG
;
A
#
# COMPACT_ATOMS: atom_id res chain seq x y z
N MET A 1 -15.20 0.76 6.61
CA MET A 1 -14.42 -0.14 7.50
C MET A 1 -12.95 0.04 7.16
N PRO A 2 -12.08 0.50 8.08
CA PRO A 2 -10.67 0.64 7.75
C PRO A 2 -10.12 -0.75 7.41
N CYS A 3 -9.61 -0.92 6.20
CA CYS A 3 -8.92 -2.15 5.85
C CYS A 3 -7.60 -2.17 6.62
N CYS A 4 -7.52 -3.00 7.67
CA CYS A 4 -6.28 -3.21 8.41
C CYS A 4 -5.21 -3.81 7.48
N CYS A 5 -3.95 -3.47 7.71
CA CYS A 5 -2.86 -4.07 6.93
C CYS A 5 -2.73 -5.56 7.26
N SER A 6 -2.53 -6.40 6.23
CA SER A 6 -2.39 -7.85 6.34
C SER A 6 -0.94 -8.32 6.51
N VAL A 7 0.02 -7.40 6.48
CA VAL A 7 1.43 -7.71 6.73
C VAL A 7 1.63 -8.01 8.21
N LEU A 8 2.31 -9.12 8.51
CA LEU A 8 2.58 -9.54 9.88
C LEU A 8 3.34 -8.45 10.64
N GLY A 9 2.89 -8.14 11.86
CA GLY A 9 3.49 -7.10 12.71
C GLY A 9 3.08 -5.66 12.38
N CYS A 10 2.44 -5.42 11.23
CA CYS A 10 1.96 -4.10 10.87
C CYS A 10 0.63 -3.78 11.58
N LYS A 11 0.61 -2.70 12.38
CA LYS A 11 -0.60 -2.23 13.11
C LYS A 11 -1.29 -1.05 12.43
N SER A 12 -0.93 -0.74 11.19
CA SER A 12 -1.56 0.34 10.41
C SER A 12 -3.06 0.12 10.24
N ASN A 13 -3.83 1.19 10.45
CA ASN A 13 -5.30 1.20 10.38
C ASN A 13 -6.03 0.33 11.41
N TYR A 14 -5.34 -0.24 12.41
CA TYR A 14 -6.00 -0.92 13.52
C TYR A 14 -6.69 0.10 14.41
N HIS A 15 -7.91 -0.19 14.87
CA HIS A 15 -8.67 0.67 15.77
C HIS A 15 -7.86 1.06 17.02
N SER A 16 -7.03 0.16 17.55
CA SER A 16 -6.17 0.45 18.70
C SER A 16 -5.15 1.57 18.45
N GLN A 17 -4.66 1.72 17.21
CA GLN A 17 -3.76 2.81 16.83
C GLN A 17 -4.54 4.09 16.50
N LEU A 18 -5.64 3.96 15.75
CA LEU A 18 -6.48 5.11 15.37
C LEU A 18 -7.07 5.81 16.59
N ASN A 19 -7.52 5.05 17.60
CA ASN A 19 -8.04 5.58 18.86
C ASN A 19 -6.97 6.31 19.69
N ARG A 20 -5.68 6.05 19.42
CA ARG A 20 -4.53 6.75 20.04
C ARG A 20 -4.10 7.99 19.25
N GLY A 21 -4.85 8.38 18.22
CA GLY A 21 -4.55 9.54 17.38
C GLY A 21 -3.68 9.25 16.15
N ALA A 22 -3.38 7.96 15.86
CA ALA A 22 -2.66 7.62 14.64
C ALA A 22 -3.48 7.98 13.39
N GLN A 23 -2.79 8.46 12.36
CA GLN A 23 -3.42 8.78 11.08
C GLN A 23 -3.77 7.50 10.30
N THR A 24 -4.85 7.56 9.54
CA THR A 24 -5.19 6.49 8.59
C THR A 24 -4.20 6.53 7.42
N VAL A 25 -3.72 5.35 7.04
CA VAL A 25 -2.84 5.17 5.89
C VAL A 25 -3.60 4.53 4.75
N SER A 26 -3.21 4.86 3.52
CA SER A 26 -3.81 4.25 2.33
C SER A 26 -3.44 2.77 2.26
N THR A 27 -4.37 1.94 1.80
CA THR A 27 -4.16 0.51 1.62
C THR A 27 -4.51 0.07 0.22
N PHE A 28 -3.67 -0.80 -0.33
CA PHE A 28 -3.78 -1.34 -1.66
C PHE A 28 -4.18 -2.82 -1.58
N GLY A 29 -5.02 -3.25 -2.52
CA GLY A 29 -5.30 -4.67 -2.70
C GLY A 29 -4.24 -5.33 -3.56
N LEU A 30 -4.19 -6.66 -3.55
CA LEU A 30 -3.36 -7.39 -4.50
C LEU A 30 -3.70 -6.98 -5.93
N PRO A 31 -2.69 -6.84 -6.81
CA PRO A 31 -2.91 -6.53 -8.20
C PRO A 31 -3.68 -7.65 -8.90
N LYS A 32 -4.36 -7.27 -9.98
CA LYS A 32 -5.06 -8.23 -10.86
C LYS A 32 -4.10 -9.00 -11.76
N ASP A 33 -2.97 -8.37 -12.09
CA ASP A 33 -1.90 -9.00 -12.86
C ASP A 33 -1.27 -10.13 -12.04
N GLU A 34 -1.22 -11.32 -12.62
CA GLU A 34 -0.79 -12.52 -11.90
C GLU A 34 0.70 -12.51 -11.56
N GLU A 35 1.53 -11.97 -12.45
CA GLU A 35 2.98 -11.92 -12.25
C GLU A 35 3.34 -10.92 -11.15
N LEU A 36 2.78 -9.71 -11.22
CA LEU A 36 2.94 -8.71 -10.17
C LEU A 36 2.37 -9.21 -8.84
N ARG A 37 1.25 -9.94 -8.88
CA ARG A 37 0.66 -10.53 -7.67
C ARG A 37 1.58 -11.56 -7.05
N LYS A 38 2.22 -12.43 -7.84
CA LYS A 38 3.23 -13.38 -7.35
C LYS A 38 4.42 -12.64 -6.74
N GLN A 39 4.89 -11.57 -7.36
CA GLN A 39 5.98 -10.75 -6.81
C GLN A 39 5.62 -10.15 -5.44
N TRP A 40 4.39 -9.62 -5.29
CA TRP A 40 3.91 -9.14 -4.00
C TRP A 40 3.91 -10.25 -2.95
N LEU A 41 3.36 -11.42 -3.27
CA LEU A 41 3.28 -12.54 -2.35
C LEU A 41 4.67 -13.08 -1.97
N ASN A 42 5.64 -13.03 -2.88
CA ASN A 42 7.02 -13.44 -2.63
C ASN A 42 7.77 -12.44 -1.73
N ASN A 43 7.50 -11.15 -1.88
CA ASN A 43 8.17 -10.11 -1.08
C ASN A 43 7.59 -10.01 0.34
N ILE A 44 6.31 -10.32 0.52
CA ILE A 44 5.65 -10.22 1.81
C ILE A 44 6.07 -11.39 2.70
N PRO A 45 6.61 -11.14 3.91
CA PRO A 45 7.21 -12.18 4.73
C PRO A 45 6.21 -13.20 5.30
N ASN A 46 4.91 -12.95 5.20
CA ASN A 46 3.87 -13.83 5.72
C ASN A 46 2.93 -14.33 4.62
N ASP A 47 2.45 -15.56 4.79
CA ASP A 47 1.52 -16.18 3.85
C ASP A 47 0.14 -15.48 3.86
N LEU A 48 -0.16 -14.78 2.78
CA LEU A 48 -1.43 -14.09 2.58
C LEU A 48 -2.49 -14.96 1.89
N SER A 49 -2.16 -16.19 1.48
CA SER A 49 -3.08 -17.07 0.73
C SER A 49 -4.36 -17.40 1.50
N LYS A 50 -4.27 -17.44 2.83
CA LYS A 50 -5.39 -17.74 3.75
C LYS A 50 -6.26 -16.53 4.06
N ILE A 51 -5.86 -15.33 3.64
CA ILE A 51 -6.57 -14.08 3.96
C ILE A 51 -7.54 -13.76 2.83
N LYS A 52 -8.82 -13.60 3.16
CA LYS A 52 -9.84 -13.15 2.20
C LYS A 52 -9.64 -11.66 1.93
N ASN A 53 -9.16 -11.32 0.74
CA ASN A 53 -8.88 -9.96 0.27
C ASN A 53 -7.79 -9.24 1.10
N PRO A 54 -6.53 -9.71 1.06
CA PRO A 54 -5.45 -9.08 1.79
C PRO A 54 -5.20 -7.65 1.30
N ARG A 55 -4.82 -6.78 2.24
CA ARG A 55 -4.61 -5.35 2.03
C ARG A 55 -3.27 -4.92 2.59
N ILE A 56 -2.48 -4.23 1.79
CA ILE A 56 -1.13 -3.78 2.16
C ILE A 56 -1.12 -2.27 2.28
N CYS A 57 -0.67 -1.71 3.39
CA CYS A 57 -0.63 -0.26 3.56
C CYS A 57 0.52 0.37 2.77
N SER A 58 0.40 1.67 2.49
CA SER A 58 1.40 2.48 1.78
C SER A 58 2.79 2.44 2.40
N ASN A 59 2.90 2.18 3.70
CA ASN A 59 4.19 2.12 4.40
C ASN A 59 5.09 0.97 3.93
N HIS A 60 4.54 -0.01 3.21
CA HIS A 60 5.31 -1.12 2.64
C HIS A 60 5.85 -0.83 1.23
N PHE A 61 5.52 0.33 0.66
CA PHE A 61 5.95 0.76 -0.67
C PHE A 61 6.88 1.96 -0.56
N ILE A 62 7.72 2.14 -1.57
CA ILE A 62 8.57 3.32 -1.68
C ILE A 62 7.67 4.51 -2.05
N GLU A 63 7.90 5.70 -1.49
CA GLU A 63 7.04 6.87 -1.75
C GLU A 63 7.01 7.24 -3.24
N SER A 64 8.09 6.98 -3.98
CA SER A 64 8.17 7.16 -5.44
C SER A 64 7.21 6.27 -6.23
N ASP A 65 6.80 5.12 -5.67
CA ASP A 65 5.84 4.21 -6.29
C ASP A 65 4.39 4.64 -6.00
N ILE A 66 4.17 5.65 -5.15
CA ILE A 66 2.85 6.10 -4.71
C ILE A 66 2.45 7.35 -5.49
N ILE A 67 1.50 7.17 -6.40
CA ILE A 67 0.92 8.25 -7.20
C ILE A 67 -0.18 8.95 -6.40
N ARG A 68 0.16 10.12 -5.84
CA ARG A 68 -0.79 11.02 -5.16
C ARG A 68 -1.34 12.13 -6.05
N VAL A 69 -0.69 12.41 -7.18
CA VAL A 69 -1.06 13.50 -8.08
C VAL A 69 -1.14 12.99 -9.50
N ASP A 70 -2.23 13.30 -10.19
CA ASP A 70 -2.36 13.10 -11.63
C ASP A 70 -1.94 14.38 -12.37
N ILE A 71 -1.11 14.23 -13.40
CA ILE A 71 -0.73 15.33 -14.28
C ILE A 71 -1.49 15.15 -15.59
N CYS A 72 -2.36 16.10 -15.94
CA CYS A 72 -2.98 16.11 -17.26
C CYS A 72 -2.74 17.43 -17.98
N THR A 73 -2.50 17.34 -19.29
CA THR A 73 -2.26 18.50 -20.13
C THR A 73 -3.59 19.00 -20.68
N VAL A 74 -4.04 20.15 -20.21
CA VAL A 74 -5.28 20.79 -20.68
C VAL A 74 -4.90 22.06 -21.42
N LYS A 75 -5.24 22.16 -22.70
CA LYS A 75 -4.93 23.32 -23.56
C LYS A 75 -3.44 23.69 -23.55
N GLY A 76 -2.55 22.69 -23.64
CA GLY A 76 -1.09 22.89 -23.64
C GLY A 76 -0.46 23.23 -22.29
N LYS A 77 -1.26 23.37 -21.21
CA LYS A 77 -0.76 23.60 -19.85
C LYS A 77 -0.90 22.33 -19.02
N LYS A 78 0.19 21.93 -18.35
CA LYS A 78 0.14 20.85 -17.35
C LYS A 78 -0.65 21.33 -16.15
N LYS A 79 -1.69 20.58 -15.78
CA LYS A 79 -2.44 20.76 -14.54
C LYS A 79 -2.24 19.55 -13.65
N MET A 80 -2.03 19.81 -12.38
CA MET A 80 -1.83 18.80 -11.34
C MET A 80 -3.14 18.65 -10.57
N PHE A 81 -3.57 17.41 -10.37
CA PHE A 81 -4.79 17.07 -9.64
C PHE A 81 -4.44 16.12 -8.51
N GLU A 82 -4.63 16.56 -7.27
CA GLU A 82 -4.43 15.73 -6.10
C GLU A 82 -5.50 14.63 -6.02
N ARG A 83 -5.05 13.41 -5.75
CA ARG A 83 -5.93 12.26 -5.60
C ARG A 83 -6.42 12.15 -4.17
N LYS A 84 -7.73 11.98 -4.01
CA LYS A 84 -8.33 11.58 -2.72
C LYS A 84 -7.87 10.17 -2.29
N LEU A 85 -7.63 9.29 -3.27
CA LEU A 85 -7.13 7.93 -3.05
C LEU A 85 -5.85 7.75 -3.88
N PRO A 86 -4.68 7.60 -3.22
CA PRO A 86 -3.45 7.29 -3.92
C PRO A 86 -3.58 6.00 -4.74
N LYS A 87 -2.78 5.89 -5.79
CA LYS A 87 -2.60 4.62 -6.52
C LYS A 87 -1.13 4.24 -6.50
N LEU A 88 -0.85 2.99 -6.80
CA LEU A 88 0.51 2.53 -7.02
C LEU A 88 0.87 2.63 -8.50
N GLU A 89 2.14 2.84 -8.77
CA GLU A 89 2.72 2.62 -10.09
C GLU A 89 2.46 1.18 -10.57
N PRO A 90 2.32 0.93 -11.88
CA PRO A 90 1.95 -0.38 -12.41
C PRO A 90 2.88 -1.51 -12.02
N ASN A 91 4.16 -1.21 -11.75
CA ASN A 91 5.19 -2.17 -11.38
C ASN A 91 5.61 -2.08 -9.91
N ALA A 92 4.87 -1.31 -9.11
CA ALA A 92 5.17 -1.15 -7.70
C ALA A 92 5.04 -2.48 -6.96
N VAL A 93 6.04 -2.82 -6.17
CA VAL A 93 6.04 -4.00 -5.31
C VAL A 93 6.31 -3.59 -3.87
N PRO A 94 5.68 -4.24 -2.87
CA PRO A 94 6.00 -3.97 -1.49
C PRO A 94 7.42 -4.45 -1.23
N SER A 95 8.23 -3.60 -0.63
CA SER A 95 9.67 -3.82 -0.40
C SER A 95 10.12 -3.40 1.00
N ILE A 96 9.31 -2.61 1.70
CA ILE A 96 9.62 -2.10 3.03
C ILE A 96 8.95 -2.99 4.07
N PHE A 97 9.74 -3.84 4.71
CA PHE A 97 9.31 -4.62 5.86
C PHE A 97 10.27 -4.27 6.99
N GLY A 98 9.82 -3.42 7.92
CA GLY A 98 10.62 -3.02 9.07
C GLY A 98 11.09 -4.27 9.82
N ASN A 99 12.40 -4.43 9.91
CA ASN A 99 13.10 -5.57 10.50
C ASN A 99 12.33 -6.16 11.69
N THR A 100 11.85 -7.40 11.55
CA THR A 100 11.79 -8.28 12.71
C THR A 100 13.23 -8.42 13.19
N PHE A 101 13.51 -7.89 14.38
CA PHE A 101 14.73 -8.14 15.12
C PHE A 101 15.07 -9.64 15.07
N CYS A 102 16.23 -9.98 14.51
CA CYS A 102 16.95 -11.15 14.99
C CYS A 102 17.28 -10.87 16.47
N GLY A 103 16.68 -11.65 17.36
CA GLY A 103 16.96 -11.67 18.79
C GLY A 103 16.77 -13.08 19.28
#